data_AF-A0A955RH98-F1
#
_entry.id   AF-A0A955RH98-F1
#
_cell.length_a   1.000
_cell.length_b   1.000
_cell.length_c   1.000
_cell.angle_alpha   90.00
_cell.angle_beta   90.00
_cell.angle_gamma   90.00
#
_symmetry.space_group_name_H-M   'P 1'
#
loop_
_entity.id
_entity.type
_entity.pdbx_description
1 polymer ?
#
loop_
_entity_poly.entity_id
_entity_poly.type
_entity_poly.pdbx_seq_one_letter_code
_entity_poly.pdbx_strand_id
1 'polypeptide(L)'
;MIKRFLYTLILLFALITFFFTKDLWIAAKQLGKPSDYAYVIALQAGLIGGTLMWFQYVLGIRAFISLFTKDILGVLDVHKNIGIYGMLVVFLHPLLIILFYLSNGINLLIPKFDTTFNLSVRVGSVAFFFFLTIWLTSALLRNRLGFRAWKILHFMSYLIFPLVFIHGLKIGFTIRYTNFTAIWLFYGITFGLLTLYRIIFQFGFKKHKYEIKEIIDEANGIKRIVLKPIENFITNVIPGQFAYI
;
A
#
# COMPACT_ATOMS: atom_id res chain seq x y z
N MET A 1 -7.01 12.64 -16.67
CA MET A 1 -7.29 11.32 -17.29
C MET A 1 -6.77 10.16 -16.42
N ILE A 2 -5.53 10.21 -15.92
CA ILE A 2 -4.91 9.11 -15.15
C ILE A 2 -5.71 8.68 -13.91
N LYS A 3 -6.30 9.62 -13.15
CA LYS A 3 -7.06 9.31 -11.93
C LYS A 3 -8.20 8.32 -12.19
N ARG A 4 -9.01 8.59 -13.23
CA ARG A 4 -10.14 7.72 -13.62
C ARG A 4 -9.66 6.33 -14.02
N PHE A 5 -8.58 6.27 -14.80
CA PHE A 5 -7.96 5.00 -15.19
C PHE A 5 -7.51 4.19 -13.97
N LEU A 6 -6.77 4.80 -13.03
CA LEU A 6 -6.29 4.11 -11.84
C LEU A 6 -7.44 3.62 -10.96
N TYR A 7 -8.46 4.44 -10.70
CA TYR A 7 -9.63 4.01 -9.93
C TYR A 7 -10.38 2.86 -10.59
N THR A 8 -10.49 2.87 -11.93
CA THR A 8 -11.10 1.77 -12.67
C THR A 8 -10.29 0.49 -12.50
N LEU A 9 -8.97 0.57 -12.64
CA LEU A 9 -8.07 -0.58 -12.46
C LEU A 9 -8.15 -1.16 -11.05
N ILE A 10 -8.15 -0.30 -10.03
CA ILE A 10 -8.31 -0.71 -8.63
C ILE A 10 -9.66 -1.38 -8.40
N LEU A 11 -10.73 -0.80 -8.94
CA LEU A 11 -12.07 -1.37 -8.82
C LEU A 11 -12.14 -2.75 -9.49
N LEU A 12 -11.56 -2.93 -10.67
CA LEU A 12 -11.50 -4.24 -11.34
C LEU A 12 -10.77 -5.27 -10.49
N PHE A 13 -9.62 -4.92 -9.92
CA PHE A 13 -8.87 -5.82 -9.04
C PHE A 13 -9.64 -6.13 -7.75
N ALA A 14 -10.34 -5.16 -7.17
CA ALA A 14 -11.20 -5.38 -6.02
C ALA A 14 -12.38 -6.31 -6.38
N LEU A 15 -13.00 -6.15 -7.55
CA LEU A 15 -14.09 -7.01 -8.02
C LEU A 15 -13.65 -8.45 -8.26
N ILE A 16 -12.42 -8.67 -8.74
CA ILE A 16 -11.84 -10.02 -8.90
C ILE A 16 -11.87 -10.78 -7.58
N THR A 17 -11.64 -10.12 -6.44
CA THR A 17 -11.66 -10.81 -5.14
C THR A 17 -13.03 -11.46 -4.83
N PHE A 18 -14.14 -10.91 -5.31
CA PHE A 18 -15.48 -11.50 -5.13
C PHE A 18 -15.68 -12.79 -5.92
N PHE A 19 -15.04 -12.92 -7.07
CA PHE A 19 -15.09 -14.17 -7.85
C PHE A 19 -14.50 -15.34 -7.06
N PHE A 20 -13.43 -15.10 -6.29
CA PHE A 20 -12.75 -16.12 -5.49
C PHE A 20 -13.40 -16.40 -4.14
N THR A 21 -14.35 -15.58 -3.70
CA THR A 21 -15.11 -15.79 -2.46
C THR A 21 -16.56 -16.20 -2.70
N LYS A 22 -17.00 -16.33 -3.96
CA LYS A 22 -18.38 -16.65 -4.33
C LYS A 22 -18.94 -17.88 -3.61
N ASP A 23 -18.14 -18.92 -3.45
CA ASP A 23 -18.57 -20.18 -2.82
C ASP A 23 -18.77 -20.01 -1.30
N LEU A 24 -18.00 -19.11 -0.67
CA LEU A 24 -18.19 -18.73 0.72
C LEU A 24 -19.50 -17.96 0.92
N TRP A 25 -19.86 -17.08 -0.02
CA TRP A 25 -21.14 -16.38 0.01
C TRP A 25 -22.33 -17.33 -0.15
N ILE A 26 -22.21 -18.33 -1.02
CA ILE A 26 -23.22 -19.39 -1.17
C ILE A 26 -23.35 -20.20 0.13
N ALA A 27 -22.23 -20.59 0.73
CA ALA A 27 -22.22 -21.33 2.00
C ALA A 27 -22.85 -20.53 3.15
N ALA A 28 -22.49 -19.25 3.31
CA ALA A 28 -23.09 -18.38 4.31
C ALA A 28 -24.61 -18.25 4.12
N LYS A 29 -25.07 -18.18 2.86
CA LYS A 29 -26.50 -18.16 2.53
C LYS A 29 -27.21 -19.45 2.93
N GLN A 30 -26.58 -20.60 2.73
CA GLN A 30 -27.15 -21.91 3.10
C GLN A 30 -27.25 -22.09 4.61
N LEU A 31 -26.24 -21.64 5.37
CA LEU A 31 -26.24 -21.73 6.83
C LEU A 31 -27.17 -20.71 7.49
N GLY A 32 -27.35 -19.54 6.86
CA GLY A 32 -28.33 -18.55 7.24
C GLY A 32 -28.04 -17.79 8.54
N LYS A 33 -26.91 -18.04 9.22
CA LYS A 33 -26.58 -17.34 10.47
C LYS A 33 -25.94 -15.97 10.19
N PRO A 34 -26.34 -14.89 10.88
CA PRO A 34 -25.71 -13.58 10.73
C PRO A 34 -24.19 -13.58 10.92
N SER A 35 -23.67 -14.43 11.82
CA SER A 35 -22.23 -14.62 12.06
C SER A 35 -21.47 -15.09 10.82
N ASP A 36 -22.10 -15.91 9.97
CA ASP A 36 -21.46 -16.49 8.78
C ASP A 36 -21.31 -15.42 7.70
N TYR A 37 -22.33 -14.57 7.51
CA TYR A 37 -22.22 -13.40 6.63
C TYR A 37 -21.15 -12.43 7.13
N ALA A 38 -21.11 -12.14 8.44
CA ALA A 38 -20.09 -11.27 9.03
C ALA A 38 -18.67 -11.83 8.79
N TYR A 39 -18.50 -13.15 8.91
CA TYR A 39 -17.23 -13.81 8.62
C TYR A 39 -16.82 -13.67 7.14
N VAL A 40 -17.74 -13.91 6.21
CA VAL A 40 -17.46 -13.77 4.77
C VAL A 40 -17.15 -12.32 4.40
N ILE A 41 -17.87 -11.35 4.98
CA ILE A 41 -17.56 -9.91 4.82
C ILE A 41 -16.16 -9.60 5.36
N ALA A 42 -15.78 -10.18 6.51
CA ALA A 42 -14.45 -10.01 7.08
C ALA A 42 -13.35 -10.53 6.15
N LEU A 43 -13.54 -11.71 5.56
CA LEU A 43 -12.62 -12.29 4.57
C LEU A 43 -12.53 -11.41 3.32
N GLN A 44 -13.68 -10.97 2.80
CA GLN A 44 -13.76 -10.07 1.65
C GLN A 44 -13.02 -8.76 1.88
N ALA A 45 -13.22 -8.14 3.04
CA ALA A 45 -12.53 -6.93 3.45
C ALA A 45 -11.02 -7.14 3.56
N GLY A 46 -10.57 -8.30 4.05
CA GLY A 46 -9.15 -8.65 4.10
C GLY A 46 -8.50 -8.73 2.70
N LEU A 47 -9.18 -9.38 1.75
CA LEU A 47 -8.69 -9.50 0.37
C LEU A 47 -8.64 -8.15 -0.35
N ILE A 48 -9.73 -7.37 -0.27
CA ILE A 48 -9.78 -6.01 -0.84
C ILE A 48 -8.71 -5.13 -0.18
N GLY A 49 -8.56 -5.20 1.15
CA GLY A 49 -7.52 -4.49 1.89
C GLY A 49 -6.12 -4.83 1.41
N GLY A 50 -5.81 -6.11 1.20
CA GLY A 50 -4.55 -6.57 0.62
C GLY A 50 -4.30 -6.03 -0.79
N THR A 51 -5.32 -6.05 -1.65
CA THR A 51 -5.26 -5.46 -3.00
C THR A 51 -5.00 -3.95 -2.95
N LEU A 52 -5.73 -3.20 -2.12
CA LEU A 52 -5.53 -1.75 -1.96
C LEU A 52 -4.13 -1.44 -1.42
N MET A 53 -3.61 -2.27 -0.52
CA MET A 53 -2.25 -2.13 0.02
C MET A 53 -1.17 -2.37 -1.05
N TRP A 54 -1.38 -3.34 -1.93
CA TRP A 54 -0.49 -3.53 -3.08
C TRP A 54 -0.49 -2.29 -4.00
N PHE A 55 -1.66 -1.73 -4.31
CA PHE A 55 -1.74 -0.47 -5.05
C PHE A 55 -1.08 0.70 -4.31
N GLN A 56 -1.28 0.83 -2.99
CA GLN A 56 -0.60 1.84 -2.17
C GLN A 56 0.91 1.81 -2.36
N TYR A 57 1.47 0.60 -2.33
CA TYR A 57 2.89 0.38 -2.52
C TYR A 57 3.35 0.73 -3.94
N VAL A 58 2.70 0.21 -4.98
CA VAL A 58 3.06 0.46 -6.40
C VAL A 58 3.00 1.95 -6.73
N LEU A 59 1.91 2.62 -6.35
CA LEU A 59 1.72 4.06 -6.59
C LEU A 59 2.71 4.93 -5.80
N GLY A 60 3.24 4.41 -4.69
CA GLY A 60 4.28 5.08 -3.90
C GLY A 60 5.67 5.08 -4.55
N ILE A 61 5.90 4.24 -5.57
CA ILE A 61 7.20 4.16 -6.27
C ILE A 61 7.18 5.05 -7.50
N ARG A 62 7.44 6.34 -7.25
CA ARG A 62 7.44 7.39 -8.28
C ARG A 62 8.25 7.05 -9.53
N ALA A 63 9.46 6.48 -9.36
CA ALA A 63 10.33 6.13 -10.49
C ALA A 63 9.67 5.11 -11.43
N PHE A 64 8.98 4.11 -10.87
CA PHE A 64 8.23 3.12 -11.63
C PHE A 64 7.01 3.77 -12.32
N ILE A 65 6.24 4.57 -11.58
CA ILE A 65 5.06 5.26 -12.12
C ILE A 65 5.42 6.22 -13.27
N SER A 66 6.58 6.88 -13.19
CA SER A 66 7.03 7.79 -14.25
C SER A 66 7.31 7.13 -15.60
N LEU A 67 7.38 5.79 -15.65
CA LEU A 67 7.47 5.04 -16.91
C LEU A 67 6.14 5.04 -17.68
N PHE A 68 5.02 5.24 -16.99
CA PHE A 68 3.68 5.14 -17.58
C PHE A 68 2.98 6.49 -17.71
N THR A 69 3.31 7.45 -16.86
CA THR A 69 2.64 8.76 -16.88
C THR A 69 3.53 9.88 -16.35
N LYS A 70 3.34 11.08 -16.92
CA LYS A 70 3.93 12.33 -16.41
C LYS A 70 3.05 13.01 -15.35
N ASP A 71 1.79 12.61 -15.22
CA ASP A 71 0.83 13.18 -14.25
C ASP A 71 1.00 12.57 -12.85
N ILE A 72 2.12 12.92 -12.21
CA ILE A 72 2.47 12.43 -10.87
C ILE A 72 1.54 13.00 -9.79
N LEU A 73 1.00 14.21 -9.99
CA LEU A 73 0.06 14.82 -9.06
C LEU A 73 -1.25 14.03 -9.01
N GLY A 74 -1.78 13.63 -10.17
CA GLY A 74 -2.95 12.76 -10.24
C GLY A 74 -2.72 11.41 -9.56
N VAL A 75 -1.54 10.81 -9.73
CA VAL A 75 -1.17 9.55 -9.04
C VAL A 75 -1.09 9.76 -7.52
N LEU A 76 -0.48 10.84 -7.07
CA LEU A 76 -0.35 11.17 -5.65
C LEU A 76 -1.71 11.39 -5.00
N ASP A 77 -2.65 12.02 -5.69
CA ASP A 77 -4.04 12.16 -5.23
C ASP A 77 -4.70 10.79 -5.03
N VAL A 78 -4.54 9.88 -5.98
CA VAL A 78 -5.08 8.53 -5.88
C VAL A 78 -4.44 7.78 -4.71
N HIS A 79 -3.11 7.87 -4.56
CA HIS A 79 -2.39 7.29 -3.43
C HIS A 79 -2.92 7.82 -2.08
N LYS A 80 -3.08 9.14 -1.93
CA LYS A 80 -3.66 9.73 -0.70
C LYS A 80 -5.07 9.21 -0.43
N ASN A 81 -5.94 9.24 -1.43
CA ASN A 81 -7.34 8.85 -1.28
C ASN A 81 -7.47 7.38 -0.88
N ILE A 82 -6.76 6.46 -1.54
CA ILE A 82 -6.77 5.05 -1.16
C ILE A 82 -6.17 4.85 0.24
N GLY A 83 -5.11 5.57 0.58
CA GLY A 83 -4.51 5.49 1.92
C GLY A 83 -5.50 5.90 3.01
N ILE A 84 -6.28 6.97 2.77
CA ILE A 84 -7.29 7.48 3.70
C ILE A 84 -8.48 6.52 3.80
N TYR A 85 -9.14 6.22 2.68
CA TYR A 85 -10.40 5.47 2.67
C TYR A 85 -10.21 3.95 2.74
N GLY A 86 -9.08 3.43 2.24
CA GLY A 86 -8.73 2.02 2.34
C GLY A 86 -8.55 1.55 3.79
N MET A 87 -8.23 2.46 4.71
CA MET A 87 -8.18 2.16 6.14
C MET A 87 -9.53 1.66 6.67
N LEU A 88 -10.66 2.15 6.15
CA LEU A 88 -11.98 1.68 6.59
C LEU A 88 -12.17 0.19 6.27
N VAL A 89 -11.74 -0.23 5.08
CA VAL A 89 -11.81 -1.64 4.66
C VAL A 89 -10.86 -2.50 5.48
N VAL A 90 -9.62 -2.03 5.68
CA VAL A 90 -8.63 -2.74 6.50
C VAL A 90 -9.05 -2.83 7.95
N PHE A 91 -9.73 -1.82 8.50
CA PHE A 91 -10.25 -1.83 9.87
C PHE A 91 -11.43 -2.80 10.06
N LEU A 92 -12.31 -2.86 9.06
CA LEU A 92 -13.47 -3.76 9.08
C LEU A 92 -13.06 -5.24 9.19
N HIS A 93 -11.96 -5.61 8.54
CA HIS A 93 -11.44 -6.98 8.55
C HIS A 93 -11.18 -7.54 9.98
N PRO A 94 -10.21 -7.02 10.76
CA PRO A 94 -9.93 -7.54 12.09
C PRO A 94 -11.10 -7.32 13.05
N LEU A 95 -11.88 -6.25 12.90
CA LEU A 95 -13.07 -6.02 13.71
C LEU A 95 -14.06 -7.19 13.59
N LEU A 96 -14.45 -7.54 12.36
CA LEU A 96 -15.40 -8.61 12.12
C LEU A 96 -14.82 -10.00 12.43
N ILE A 97 -13.53 -10.23 12.18
CA ILE A 97 -12.85 -11.46 12.60
C ILE A 97 -12.89 -11.60 14.13
N ILE A 98 -12.58 -10.55 14.89
CA ILE A 98 -12.61 -10.59 16.36
C ILE A 98 -14.03 -10.89 16.85
N LEU A 99 -15.05 -10.22 16.31
CA LEU A 99 -16.45 -10.45 16.70
C LEU A 99 -16.90 -11.88 16.38
N PHE A 100 -16.53 -12.40 15.22
CA PHE A 100 -16.84 -13.77 14.83
C PHE A 100 -16.21 -14.78 15.80
N TYR A 101 -14.91 -14.71 16.06
CA TYR A 101 -14.26 -15.64 16.98
C TYR A 101 -14.76 -15.50 18.42
N LEU A 102 -15.04 -14.27 18.88
CA LEU A 102 -15.59 -14.03 20.20
C LEU A 102 -16.97 -14.67 20.37
N SER A 103 -17.83 -14.59 19.35
CA SER A 103 -19.15 -15.26 19.35
C SER A 103 -19.05 -16.79 19.39
N ASN A 104 -17.90 -17.35 19.01
CA ASN A 104 -17.59 -18.78 19.08
C ASN A 104 -16.73 -19.13 20.31
N GLY A 105 -16.66 -18.25 21.31
CA GLY A 105 -15.95 -18.49 22.58
C GLY A 105 -14.43 -18.32 22.52
N ILE A 106 -13.87 -17.76 21.44
CA ILE A 106 -12.44 -17.56 21.25
C ILE A 106 -12.11 -16.07 21.30
N ASN A 107 -11.39 -15.64 22.34
CA ASN A 107 -10.95 -14.26 22.47
C ASN A 107 -9.58 -14.03 21.81
N LEU A 108 -9.58 -13.44 20.60
CA LEU A 108 -8.36 -13.10 19.87
C LEU A 108 -7.61 -11.87 20.42
N LEU A 109 -8.23 -11.07 21.29
CA LEU A 109 -7.58 -9.92 21.91
C LEU A 109 -6.53 -10.35 22.95
N ILE A 110 -6.71 -11.53 23.55
CA ILE A 110 -5.72 -12.10 24.47
C ILE A 110 -4.53 -12.64 23.66
N PRO A 111 -3.31 -12.14 23.86
CA PRO A 111 -2.14 -12.58 23.10
C PRO A 111 -1.80 -14.04 23.42
N LYS A 112 -1.77 -14.87 22.37
CA LYS A 112 -1.32 -16.27 22.40
C LYS A 112 -0.25 -16.49 21.32
N PHE A 113 0.72 -17.35 21.59
CA PHE A 113 1.87 -17.67 20.73
C PHE A 113 2.15 -19.18 20.65
N ASP A 114 1.18 -20.00 21.07
CA ASP A 114 1.22 -21.46 21.23
C ASP A 114 1.01 -22.23 19.92
N THR A 115 0.40 -21.63 18.90
CA THR A 115 0.09 -22.28 17.62
C THR A 115 0.52 -21.42 16.42
N THR A 116 0.72 -22.06 15.27
CA THR A 116 1.00 -21.37 13.99
C THR A 116 -0.13 -20.42 13.59
N PHE A 117 -1.37 -20.77 13.91
CA PHE A 117 -2.53 -19.89 13.75
C PHE A 117 -2.40 -18.64 14.61
N ASN A 118 -2.17 -18.80 15.92
CA ASN A 118 -2.06 -17.67 16.84
C ASN A 118 -0.87 -16.76 16.50
N LEU A 119 0.28 -17.33 16.13
CA LEU A 119 1.43 -16.57 15.61
C LEU A 119 1.05 -15.73 14.39
N SER A 120 0.35 -16.33 13.42
CA SER A 120 -0.07 -15.61 12.20
C SER A 120 -1.08 -14.51 12.50
N VAL A 121 -1.97 -14.70 13.48
CA VAL A 121 -2.86 -13.64 13.98
C VAL A 121 -2.04 -12.47 14.54
N ARG A 122 -0.99 -12.74 15.33
CA ARG A 122 -0.12 -11.67 15.88
C ARG A 122 0.65 -10.92 14.80
N VAL A 123 1.13 -11.61 13.77
CA VAL A 123 1.74 -10.96 12.59
C VAL A 123 0.75 -9.97 11.94
N GLY A 124 -0.51 -10.40 11.76
CA GLY A 124 -1.58 -9.53 11.27
C GLY A 124 -1.86 -8.34 12.20
N SER A 125 -1.89 -8.56 13.52
CA SER A 125 -2.07 -7.48 14.51
C SER A 125 -0.94 -6.44 14.43
N VAL A 126 0.32 -6.88 14.35
CA VAL A 126 1.47 -5.98 14.21
C VAL A 126 1.38 -5.17 12.91
N ALA A 127 1.03 -5.83 11.80
CA ALA A 127 0.82 -5.14 10.51
C ALA A 127 -0.28 -4.07 10.61
N PHE A 128 -1.39 -4.39 11.26
CA PHE A 128 -2.50 -3.46 11.50
C PHE A 128 -2.06 -2.25 12.32
N PHE A 129 -1.29 -2.43 13.40
CA PHE A 129 -0.82 -1.30 14.21
C PHE A 129 0.20 -0.43 13.49
N PHE A 130 1.09 -1.01 12.66
CA PHE A 130 1.94 -0.21 11.78
C PHE A 130 1.09 0.60 10.80
N PHE A 131 0.10 -0.03 10.17
CA PHE A 131 -0.78 0.65 9.23
C PHE A 131 -1.58 1.77 9.88
N LEU A 132 -2.15 1.52 11.07
CA LEU A 132 -2.86 2.53 11.86
C LEU A 132 -1.94 3.70 12.20
N THR A 133 -0.71 3.44 12.63
CA THR A 133 0.28 4.50 12.95
C THR A 133 0.60 5.37 11.73
N ILE A 134 0.82 4.73 10.57
CA ILE A 134 1.09 5.45 9.32
C ILE A 134 -0.13 6.23 8.86
N TRP A 135 -1.33 5.66 9.01
CA TRP A 135 -2.57 6.34 8.69
C TRP A 135 -2.79 7.56 9.57
N LEU A 136 -2.65 7.44 10.90
CA LEU A 136 -2.76 8.56 11.83
C LEU A 136 -1.78 9.68 11.48
N THR A 137 -0.53 9.33 11.21
CA THR A 137 0.53 10.29 10.88
C THR A 137 0.39 10.93 9.49
N SER A 138 -0.20 10.22 8.52
CA SER A 138 -0.30 10.67 7.12
C SER A 138 -1.65 11.29 6.77
N ALA A 139 -2.75 10.82 7.36
CA ALA A 139 -4.11 11.31 7.11
C ALA A 139 -4.52 12.42 8.08
N LEU A 140 -4.20 12.29 9.37
CA LEU A 140 -4.68 13.22 10.41
C LEU A 140 -3.61 14.22 10.84
N LEU A 141 -2.38 13.76 11.08
CA LEU A 141 -1.32 14.56 11.69
C LEU A 141 -0.31 15.11 10.68
N ARG A 142 -0.54 14.93 9.37
CA ARG A 142 0.44 15.30 8.34
C ARG A 142 0.85 16.77 8.40
N ASN A 143 -0.09 17.68 8.65
CA ASN A 143 0.16 19.11 8.74
C ASN A 143 0.83 19.54 10.06
N ARG A 144 0.89 18.64 11.05
CA ARG A 144 1.54 18.86 12.35
C ARG A 144 2.94 18.25 12.42
N LEU A 145 3.35 17.48 11.41
CA LEU A 145 4.64 16.80 11.37
C LEU A 145 5.59 17.46 10.37
N GLY A 146 6.82 17.71 10.82
CA GLY A 146 7.91 18.10 9.93
C GLY A 146 8.17 17.02 8.87
N PHE A 147 8.56 17.44 7.67
CA PHE A 147 8.72 16.55 6.52
C PHE A 147 9.65 15.35 6.80
N ARG A 148 10.77 15.58 7.48
CA ARG A 148 11.74 14.51 7.80
C ARG A 148 11.15 13.46 8.72
N ALA A 149 10.52 13.89 9.81
CA ALA A 149 9.88 12.98 10.77
C ALA A 149 8.75 12.18 10.13
N TRP A 150 7.85 12.84 9.40
CA TRP A 150 6.79 12.17 8.65
C TRP A 150 7.37 11.16 7.66
N LYS A 151 8.41 11.53 6.91
CA LYS A 151 9.02 10.65 5.91
C LYS A 151 9.61 9.39 6.56
N ILE A 152 10.32 9.51 7.68
CA ILE A 152 10.87 8.37 8.43
C ILE A 152 9.76 7.43 8.90
N LEU A 153 8.70 7.98 9.50
CA LEU A 153 7.54 7.19 9.95
C LEU A 153 6.85 6.50 8.77
N HIS A 154 6.65 7.23 7.67
CA HIS A 154 6.01 6.70 6.47
C HIS A 154 6.85 5.60 5.80
N PHE A 155 8.19 5.63 5.93
CA PHE A 155 9.05 4.53 5.46
C PHE A 155 8.80 3.20 6.19
N MET A 156 8.21 3.21 7.39
CA MET A 156 7.82 1.96 8.06
C MET A 156 6.74 1.20 7.28
N SER A 157 6.07 1.84 6.30
CA SER A 157 5.07 1.20 5.44
C SER A 157 5.63 0.01 4.65
N TYR A 158 6.94 0.01 4.40
CA TYR A 158 7.62 -1.10 3.71
C TYR A 158 7.60 -2.40 4.51
N LEU A 159 7.40 -2.34 5.85
CA LEU A 159 7.25 -3.53 6.69
C LEU A 159 5.84 -4.10 6.67
N ILE A 160 4.83 -3.28 6.37
CA ILE A 160 3.42 -3.68 6.46
C ILE A 160 3.11 -4.76 5.43
N PHE A 161 3.49 -4.56 4.18
CA PHE A 161 3.17 -5.52 3.11
C PHE A 161 3.77 -6.91 3.36
N PRO A 162 5.06 -7.08 3.73
CA PRO A 162 5.60 -8.39 4.12
C PRO A 162 4.82 -9.07 5.25
N LEU A 163 4.43 -8.32 6.29
CA LEU A 163 3.66 -8.86 7.41
C LEU A 163 2.27 -9.33 6.95
N VAL A 164 1.55 -8.50 6.17
CA VAL A 164 0.24 -8.84 5.60
C VAL A 164 0.35 -10.04 4.65
N PHE A 165 1.40 -10.08 3.82
CA PHE A 165 1.64 -11.16 2.87
C PHE A 165 1.82 -12.50 3.59
N ILE A 166 2.67 -12.55 4.61
CA ILE A 166 2.90 -13.74 5.44
C ILE A 166 1.63 -14.14 6.19
N HIS A 167 0.94 -13.19 6.82
CA HIS A 167 -0.34 -13.42 7.49
C HIS A 167 -1.37 -14.07 6.55
N GLY A 168 -1.59 -13.46 5.38
CA GLY A 168 -2.52 -13.97 4.36
C GLY A 168 -2.14 -15.35 3.84
N LEU A 169 -0.85 -15.61 3.58
CA LEU A 169 -0.37 -16.92 3.14
C LEU A 169 -0.57 -18.02 4.19
N LYS A 170 -0.44 -17.71 5.48
CA LYS A 170 -0.50 -18.72 6.54
C LYS A 170 -1.92 -19.10 6.92
N ILE A 171 -2.83 -18.13 6.99
CA ILE A 171 -4.19 -18.36 7.53
C ILE A 171 -5.34 -17.92 6.61
N GLY A 172 -5.05 -17.27 5.48
CA GLY A 172 -6.09 -16.84 4.54
C GLY A 172 -6.68 -18.02 3.77
N PHE A 173 -7.94 -18.38 4.08
CA PHE A 173 -8.63 -19.49 3.42
C PHE A 173 -8.62 -19.35 1.88
N THR A 174 -9.12 -18.23 1.36
CA THR A 174 -9.19 -17.99 -0.09
C THR A 174 -7.81 -18.00 -0.74
N ILE A 175 -6.79 -17.47 -0.05
CA ILE A 175 -5.41 -17.44 -0.55
C ILE A 175 -4.82 -18.86 -0.61
N ARG A 176 -5.16 -19.75 0.31
CA ARG A 176 -4.55 -21.09 0.41
C ARG A 176 -5.24 -22.16 -0.41
N TYR A 177 -6.55 -22.04 -0.61
CA TYR A 177 -7.38 -23.11 -1.14
C TYR A 177 -8.05 -22.78 -2.48
N THR A 178 -7.74 -21.63 -3.08
CA THR A 178 -8.24 -21.24 -4.41
C THR A 178 -7.11 -20.72 -5.29
N ASN A 179 -7.35 -20.54 -6.59
CA ASN A 179 -6.35 -19.96 -7.50
C ASN A 179 -6.02 -18.48 -7.19
N PHE A 180 -6.65 -17.85 -6.20
CA PHE A 180 -6.24 -16.54 -5.70
C PHE A 180 -4.80 -16.54 -5.16
N THR A 181 -4.22 -17.70 -4.82
CA THR A 181 -2.80 -17.83 -4.49
C THR A 181 -1.91 -17.20 -5.57
N ALA A 182 -2.24 -17.38 -6.86
CA ALA A 182 -1.44 -16.84 -7.96
C ALA A 182 -1.42 -15.29 -7.95
N ILE A 183 -2.57 -14.67 -7.68
CA ILE A 183 -2.68 -13.21 -7.55
C ILE A 183 -1.88 -12.73 -6.32
N TRP A 184 -2.00 -13.46 -5.21
CA TRP A 184 -1.25 -13.14 -3.99
C TRP A 184 0.26 -13.21 -4.23
N LEU A 185 0.75 -14.28 -4.86
CA LEU A 185 2.15 -14.44 -5.24
C LEU A 185 2.61 -13.35 -6.22
N PHE A 186 1.77 -12.96 -7.18
CA PHE A 186 2.04 -11.82 -8.06
C PHE A 186 2.27 -10.52 -7.25
N TYR A 187 1.44 -10.25 -6.24
CA TYR A 187 1.66 -9.11 -5.34
C TYR A 187 2.99 -9.21 -4.60
N GLY A 188 3.35 -10.40 -4.08
CA GLY A 188 4.61 -10.64 -3.40
C GLY A 188 5.84 -10.45 -4.29
N ILE A 189 5.82 -11.03 -5.49
CA ILE A 189 6.91 -10.96 -6.47
C ILE A 189 7.11 -9.51 -6.93
N THR A 190 6.03 -8.83 -7.32
CA THR A 190 6.12 -7.43 -7.77
C THR A 190 6.56 -6.49 -6.64
N PHE A 191 6.13 -6.73 -5.41
CA PHE A 191 6.66 -6.00 -4.24
C PHE A 191 8.19 -6.18 -4.12
N GLY A 192 8.68 -7.41 -4.23
CA GLY A 192 10.12 -7.69 -4.17
C GLY A 192 10.89 -6.99 -5.29
N LEU A 193 10.46 -7.18 -6.54
CA LEU A 193 11.11 -6.59 -7.72
C LEU A 193 11.11 -5.06 -7.68
N LEU A 194 9.99 -4.44 -7.31
CA LEU A 194 9.90 -2.99 -7.23
C LEU A 194 10.66 -2.42 -6.02
N THR A 195 10.78 -3.18 -4.92
CA THR A 195 11.65 -2.81 -3.79
C THR A 195 13.09 -2.77 -4.25
N LEU A 196 13.56 -3.82 -4.94
CA LEU A 196 14.91 -3.89 -5.50
C LEU A 196 15.15 -2.75 -6.48
N TYR A 197 14.22 -2.52 -7.41
CA TYR A 197 14.28 -1.40 -8.35
C TYR A 197 14.44 -0.05 -7.62
N ARG A 198 13.64 0.18 -6.57
CA ARG A 198 13.72 1.41 -5.76
C ARG A 198 15.07 1.55 -5.05
N ILE A 199 15.60 0.46 -4.51
CA ILE A 199 16.90 0.45 -3.83
C ILE A 199 18.02 0.81 -4.82
N ILE A 200 18.03 0.20 -6.00
CA ILE A 200 19.01 0.47 -7.07
C ILE A 200 18.99 1.96 -7.47
N PHE A 201 17.79 2.52 -7.66
CA PHE A 201 17.63 3.96 -7.95
C PHE A 201 18.08 4.86 -6.80
N GLN A 202 17.88 4.45 -5.55
CA GLN A 202 18.31 5.22 -4.39
C GLN A 202 19.84 5.33 -4.31
N PHE A 203 20.57 4.26 -4.64
CA PHE A 203 22.02 4.19 -4.66
C PHE A 203 22.71 4.87 -5.86
N GLY A 204 21.97 5.66 -6.65
CA GLY A 204 22.57 6.58 -7.62
C GLY A 204 22.62 6.05 -9.05
N PHE A 205 22.04 4.88 -9.33
CA PHE A 205 21.86 4.43 -10.70
C PHE A 205 20.95 5.43 -11.44
N LYS A 206 21.50 6.15 -12.44
CA LYS A 206 20.90 7.28 -13.18
C LYS A 206 20.76 8.61 -12.42
N LYS A 207 21.43 8.81 -11.27
CA LYS A 207 21.53 10.15 -10.67
C LYS A 207 22.78 10.83 -11.22
N HIS A 208 22.61 12.03 -11.74
CA HIS A 208 23.73 12.87 -12.19
C HIS A 208 24.03 13.92 -11.13
N LYS A 209 25.31 14.14 -10.86
CA LYS A 209 25.73 15.16 -9.89
C LYS A 209 25.72 16.53 -10.54
N TYR A 210 25.14 17.49 -9.85
CA TYR A 210 25.13 18.90 -10.23
C TYR A 210 25.72 19.74 -9.10
N GLU A 211 26.45 20.78 -9.48
CA GLU A 211 26.91 21.84 -8.59
C GLU A 211 25.91 23.01 -8.65
N ILE A 212 25.62 23.61 -7.50
CA ILE A 212 24.84 24.85 -7.43
C ILE A 212 25.75 25.99 -7.86
N LYS A 213 25.51 26.55 -9.05
CA LYS A 213 26.27 27.69 -9.55
C LYS A 213 25.78 29.00 -8.95
N GLU A 214 24.46 29.13 -8.80
CA GLU A 214 23.84 30.39 -8.38
C GLU A 214 22.47 30.13 -7.74
N ILE A 215 22.13 30.95 -6.74
CA ILE A 215 20.79 31.03 -6.15
C ILE A 215 20.37 32.50 -6.20
N ILE A 216 19.33 32.79 -6.97
CA ILE A 216 18.81 34.15 -7.19
C ILE A 216 17.44 34.23 -6.52
N ASP A 217 17.26 35.20 -5.62
CA ASP A 217 15.94 35.55 -5.09
C ASP A 217 15.25 36.52 -6.07
N GLU A 218 14.18 36.07 -6.73
CA GLU A 218 13.52 36.84 -7.79
C GLU A 218 12.49 37.83 -7.22
N ALA A 219 11.47 37.31 -6.50
CA ALA A 219 10.48 38.07 -5.72
C ALA A 219 9.47 37.09 -5.09
N ASN A 220 8.67 37.54 -4.11
CA ASN A 220 7.53 36.78 -3.56
C ASN A 220 7.87 35.34 -3.09
N GLY A 221 9.07 35.14 -2.56
CA GLY A 221 9.54 33.82 -2.11
C GLY A 221 9.94 32.85 -3.22
N ILE A 222 10.02 33.31 -4.47
CA ILE A 222 10.50 32.53 -5.62
C ILE A 222 12.03 32.60 -5.66
N LYS A 223 12.66 31.43 -5.74
CA LYS A 223 14.11 31.29 -5.94
C LYS A 223 14.41 30.62 -7.27
N ARG A 224 15.31 31.20 -8.06
CA ARG A 224 15.91 30.56 -9.23
C ARG A 224 17.23 29.92 -8.81
N ILE A 225 17.33 28.61 -9.00
CA ILE A 225 18.54 27.84 -8.69
C ILE A 225 19.17 27.39 -10.00
N VAL A 226 20.39 27.85 -10.28
CA VAL A 226 21.14 27.49 -11.48
C VAL A 226 22.06 26.33 -11.15
N LEU A 227 21.86 25.21 -11.84
CA LEU A 227 22.63 23.98 -11.64
C LEU A 227 23.57 23.73 -12.82
N LYS A 228 24.81 23.33 -12.54
CA LYS A 228 25.80 22.93 -13.54
C LYS A 228 26.12 21.44 -13.40
N PRO A 229 26.03 20.62 -14.45
CA PRO A 229 26.41 19.20 -14.35
C PRO A 229 27.92 19.10 -14.06
N ILE A 230 28.29 18.26 -13.11
CA ILE A 230 29.70 17.98 -12.76
C ILE A 230 30.31 17.00 -13.76
N GLU A 231 29.48 16.08 -14.28
CA GLU A 231 29.87 15.09 -15.27
C GLU A 231 29.65 15.65 -16.69
N ASN A 232 30.55 15.30 -17.63
CA ASN A 232 30.37 15.59 -19.06
C ASN A 232 29.27 14.69 -19.64
N PHE A 233 28.02 15.00 -19.30
CA PHE A 233 26.85 14.35 -19.86
C PHE A 233 25.94 15.38 -20.51
N ILE A 234 25.52 15.08 -21.74
CA ILE A 234 24.60 15.91 -22.50
C ILE A 234 23.19 15.51 -22.09
N THR A 235 22.48 16.43 -21.45
CA THR A 235 21.04 16.29 -21.24
C THR A 235 20.33 16.68 -22.53
N ASN A 236 19.76 15.71 -23.24
CA ASN A 236 18.79 16.00 -24.29
C ASN A 236 17.46 16.40 -23.62
N VAL A 237 17.38 17.64 -23.14
CA VAL A 237 16.17 18.19 -22.52
C VAL A 237 15.22 18.66 -23.62
N ILE A 238 13.98 18.19 -23.57
CA ILE A 238 12.90 18.64 -24.46
C ILE A 238 12.09 19.72 -23.71
N PRO A 239 11.62 20.79 -24.39
CA PRO A 239 10.73 21.77 -23.78
C PRO A 239 9.53 21.12 -23.07
N GLY A 240 9.24 21.57 -21.85
CA GLY A 240 8.16 21.02 -21.01
C GLY A 240 8.54 19.80 -20.15
N GLN A 241 9.80 19.36 -20.16
CA GLN A 241 10.31 18.40 -19.19
C GLN A 241 10.67 19.07 -17.85
N PHE A 242 10.61 18.30 -16.76
CA PHE A 242 11.07 18.72 -15.44
C PHE A 242 12.02 17.67 -14.86
N ALA A 243 12.94 18.12 -14.02
CA ALA A 243 13.87 17.26 -13.29
C ALA A 243 13.47 17.13 -11.82
N TYR A 244 13.94 16.07 -11.18
CA TYR A 244 13.82 15.90 -9.73
C TYR A 244 15.16 16.19 -9.09
N ILE A 245 15.15 17.19 -8.21
CA ILE A 245 16.29 17.67 -7.44
C ILE A 245 16.21 17.11 -6.03
#